data_AF-A0A2X4TKF6-F1
#
_entry.id   AF-A0A2X4TKF6-F1
#
_cell.length_a   1.000
_cell.length_b   1.000
_cell.length_c   1.000
_cell.angle_alpha   90.00
_cell.angle_beta   90.00
_cell.angle_gamma   90.00
#
_symmetry.space_group_name_H-M   'P 1'
#
loop_
_entity.id
_entity.type
_entity.pdbx_description
1 polymer ?
#
loop_
_entity_poly.entity_id
_entity_poly.type
_entity_poly.pdbx_seq_one_letter_code
_entity_poly.pdbx_strand_id
1 'polypeptide(L)'
;MGSIMRKTLFLLLPLVVTNAHAVYVGVRHEYLDDSKANYDRAYIAHRFANGFGFAIEAISKSGGDDTNKAFNDLETQGNEYTISYQFKTGDVVWQPDFFYLESLPIMIIVRRPDKALTAIRQRGATEK
;
A
#
# COMPACT_ATOMS: atom_id res chain seq x y z
N MET A 1 8.34 -27.85 39.24
CA MET A 1 7.74 -26.60 38.74
C MET A 1 7.82 -26.37 37.22
N GLY A 2 8.65 -27.06 36.42
CA GLY A 2 8.89 -26.68 35.02
C GLY A 2 7.86 -27.16 33.97
N SER A 3 7.14 -28.26 34.20
CA SER A 3 6.23 -28.85 33.21
C SER A 3 4.86 -28.16 33.13
N ILE A 4 4.35 -27.68 34.27
CA ILE A 4 3.07 -26.97 34.37
C ILE A 4 3.17 -25.61 33.67
N MET A 5 4.23 -24.86 33.92
CA MET A 5 4.47 -23.52 33.34
C MET A 5 4.60 -23.54 31.81
N ARG A 6 5.19 -24.60 31.23
CA ARG A 6 5.23 -24.80 29.77
C ARG A 6 3.84 -25.07 29.19
N LYS A 7 3.01 -25.87 29.87
CA LYS A 7 1.64 -26.19 29.41
C LYS A 7 0.71 -24.98 29.49
N THR A 8 0.83 -24.14 30.53
CA THR A 8 0.10 -22.88 30.61
C THR A 8 0.52 -21.88 29.53
N LEU A 9 1.80 -21.86 29.14
CA LEU A 9 2.29 -21.00 28.05
C LEU A 9 1.66 -21.35 26.70
N PHE A 10 1.47 -22.64 26.39
CA PHE A 10 0.78 -23.07 25.17
C PHE A 10 -0.74 -22.83 25.21
N LEU A 11 -1.35 -22.82 26.39
CA LEU A 11 -2.79 -22.54 26.55
C LEU A 11 -3.14 -21.05 26.39
N LEU A 12 -2.14 -20.16 26.54
CA LEU A 12 -2.29 -18.70 26.38
C LEU A 12 -1.99 -18.22 24.95
N LEU A 13 -1.47 -19.08 24.06
CA LEU A 13 -1.23 -18.73 22.64
C LEU A 13 -2.48 -18.22 21.89
N PRO A 14 -3.71 -18.78 22.07
CA PRO A 14 -4.88 -18.28 21.36
C PRO A 14 -5.40 -16.92 21.88
N LEU A 15 -4.93 -16.45 23.05
CA LEU A 15 -5.28 -15.12 23.58
C LEU A 15 -4.49 -13.97 22.92
N VAL A 16 -3.52 -14.28 22.05
CA VAL A 16 -2.76 -13.28 21.28
C VAL A 16 -3.49 -12.84 20.00
N VAL A 17 -4.64 -13.45 19.67
CA VAL A 17 -5.44 -13.05 18.49
C VAL A 17 -6.46 -11.96 18.87
N THR A 18 -5.97 -10.81 19.33
CA THR A 18 -6.83 -9.63 19.52
C THR A 18 -6.16 -8.36 19.01
N ASN A 19 -5.89 -8.33 17.70
CA ASN A 19 -5.94 -7.07 16.98
C ASN A 19 -6.71 -7.31 15.68
N ALA A 20 -7.93 -6.79 15.60
CA ALA A 20 -8.61 -6.57 14.34
C ALA A 20 -7.85 -5.46 13.59
N HIS A 21 -6.65 -5.79 13.13
CA HIS A 21 -5.86 -4.95 12.26
C HIS A 21 -6.59 -4.95 10.90
N ALA A 22 -7.28 -3.86 10.60
CA ALA A 22 -7.89 -3.69 9.29
C ALA A 22 -6.77 -3.65 8.24
N VAL A 23 -6.55 -4.79 7.60
CA VAL A 23 -5.79 -4.86 6.35
C VAL A 23 -6.73 -4.36 5.27
N TYR A 24 -6.32 -3.33 4.57
CA TYR A 24 -7.05 -2.81 3.43
C TYR A 24 -6.65 -3.63 2.21
N VAL A 25 -7.65 -4.19 1.53
CA VAL A 25 -7.47 -4.86 0.24
C VAL A 25 -8.33 -4.09 -0.77
N GLY A 26 -7.68 -3.57 -1.80
CA GLY A 26 -8.32 -2.89 -2.92
C GLY A 26 -8.10 -3.67 -4.20
N VAL A 27 -9.16 -3.80 -4.99
CA VAL A 27 -9.07 -4.25 -6.38
C VAL A 27 -9.64 -3.15 -7.25
N ARG A 28 -8.89 -2.72 -8.26
CA ARG A 28 -9.33 -1.70 -9.22
C ARG A 28 -9.11 -2.21 -10.63
N HIS A 29 -10.14 -2.08 -11.45
CA HIS A 29 -10.08 -2.28 -12.89
C HIS A 29 -10.25 -0.93 -13.57
N GLU A 30 -9.41 -0.63 -14.55
CA GLU A 30 -9.46 0.59 -15.36
C GLU A 30 -9.36 0.23 -16.84
N TYR A 31 -10.27 0.78 -17.64
CA TYR A 31 -10.22 0.67 -19.10
C TYR A 31 -9.85 2.02 -19.69
N LEU A 32 -8.78 2.07 -20.47
CA LEU A 32 -8.33 3.28 -21.15
C LEU A 32 -8.76 3.23 -22.61
N ASP A 33 -9.59 4.18 -23.03
CA ASP A 33 -10.13 4.21 -24.38
C ASP A 33 -9.08 4.53 -25.45
N ASP A 34 -8.06 5.31 -25.13
CA ASP A 34 -6.97 5.66 -26.07
C ASP A 34 -6.09 4.47 -26.41
N SER A 35 -5.75 3.66 -25.41
CA SER A 35 -4.91 2.46 -25.59
C SER A 35 -5.73 1.18 -25.80
N LYS A 36 -7.07 1.27 -25.71
CA LYS A 36 -8.01 0.14 -25.72
C LYS A 36 -7.59 -1.01 -24.80
N ALA A 37 -6.93 -0.68 -23.68
CA ALA A 37 -6.31 -1.62 -22.78
C ALA A 37 -6.98 -1.61 -21.40
N ASN A 38 -6.97 -2.77 -20.77
CA ASN A 38 -7.43 -3.01 -19.41
C ASN A 38 -6.24 -2.98 -18.45
N TYR A 39 -6.40 -2.31 -17.32
CA TYR A 39 -5.44 -2.26 -16.23
C TYR A 39 -6.10 -2.75 -14.95
N ASP A 40 -5.58 -3.84 -14.40
CA ASP A 40 -6.03 -4.39 -13.14
C ASP A 40 -4.98 -4.13 -12.07
N ARG A 41 -5.43 -3.68 -10.90
CA ARG A 41 -4.57 -3.43 -9.74
C ARG A 41 -5.09 -4.16 -8.53
N ALA A 42 -4.19 -4.91 -7.90
CA ALA A 42 -4.42 -5.50 -6.60
C ALA A 42 -3.55 -4.77 -5.58
N TYR A 43 -4.19 -4.14 -4.59
CA TYR A 43 -3.55 -3.33 -3.57
C TYR A 43 -3.80 -3.92 -2.19
N ILE A 44 -2.74 -4.11 -1.41
CA ILE A 44 -2.80 -4.57 -0.03
C ILE A 44 -2.06 -3.56 0.83
N ALA A 45 -2.69 -3.05 1.87
CA ALA A 45 -2.05 -2.14 2.81
C ALA A 45 -2.44 -2.39 4.26
N HIS A 46 -1.53 -2.03 5.16
CA HIS A 46 -1.80 -2.05 6.58
C HIS A 46 -1.10 -0.90 7.29
N ARG A 47 -1.77 -0.32 8.30
CA ARG A 47 -1.24 0.69 9.22
C ARG A 47 -1.33 0.15 10.63
N PHE A 48 -0.17 -0.02 11.26
CA PHE A 48 -0.06 -0.37 12.67
C PHE A 48 -0.40 0.83 13.55
N ALA A 49 -0.84 0.55 14.78
CA ALA A 49 -1.20 1.59 15.75
C ALA A 49 -0.02 2.50 16.14
N ASN A 50 1.22 2.03 15.97
CA ASN A 50 2.44 2.81 16.22
C ASN A 50 2.78 3.80 15.09
N GLY A 51 1.94 3.90 14.06
CA GLY A 51 2.14 4.79 12.92
C GLY A 51 2.89 4.16 11.74
N PHE A 52 3.59 3.04 11.93
CA PHE A 52 4.24 2.34 10.81
C PHE A 52 3.20 1.72 9.88
N GLY A 53 3.47 1.70 8.58
CA GLY A 53 2.57 1.08 7.61
C GLY A 53 3.26 0.74 6.31
N PHE A 54 2.69 -0.25 5.64
CA PHE A 54 3.18 -0.72 4.35
C PHE A 54 2.02 -0.86 3.37
N ALA A 55 2.36 -0.80 2.08
CA ALA A 55 1.45 -1.14 1.01
C ALA A 55 2.19 -1.84 -0.13
N ILE A 56 1.47 -2.70 -0.84
CA ILE A 56 1.93 -3.41 -2.02
C ILE A 56 0.84 -3.24 -3.07
N GLU A 57 1.22 -2.80 -4.27
CA GLU A 57 0.36 -2.78 -5.44
C GLU A 57 0.97 -3.67 -6.53
N ALA A 58 0.19 -4.60 -7.06
CA ALA A 58 0.52 -5.33 -8.27
C ALA A 58 -0.35 -4.82 -9.41
N ILE A 59 0.25 -4.52 -10.55
CA ILE A 59 -0.40 -3.93 -11.72
C ILE A 59 -0.23 -4.86 -12.91
N SER A 60 -1.33 -5.30 -13.49
CA SER A 60 -1.36 -6.05 -14.75
C SER A 60 -2.10 -5.28 -15.82
N LYS A 61 -1.69 -5.49 -17.07
CA LYS A 61 -2.37 -4.99 -18.26
C LYS A 61 -2.81 -6.14 -19.15
N SER A 62 -3.92 -5.96 -19.84
CA SER A 62 -4.35 -6.84 -20.94
C SER A 62 -5.01 -6.05 -22.06
N GLY A 63 -5.05 -6.63 -23.25
CA GLY A 63 -5.64 -6.03 -24.45
C GLY A 63 -4.78 -4.93 -25.07
N GLY A 64 -5.42 -4.09 -25.88
CA GLY A 64 -4.78 -3.01 -26.63
C GLY A 64 -4.51 -3.35 -28.09
N ASP A 65 -3.77 -4.45 -28.35
CA ASP A 65 -3.33 -4.77 -29.71
C ASP A 65 -4.40 -5.48 -30.57
N ASP A 66 -5.33 -6.21 -29.94
CA ASP A 66 -6.48 -6.86 -30.60
C ASP A 66 -7.79 -6.51 -29.88
N THR A 67 -8.52 -5.54 -30.44
CA THR A 67 -9.78 -5.02 -29.88
C THR A 67 -10.92 -6.03 -29.85
N ASN A 68 -10.78 -7.18 -30.53
CA ASN A 68 -11.77 -8.26 -30.47
C ASN A 68 -11.52 -9.24 -29.31
N LYS A 69 -10.44 -9.06 -28.54
CA LYS A 69 -10.08 -9.93 -27.41
C LYS A 69 -9.73 -9.12 -26.16
N ALA A 70 -10.75 -8.87 -25.33
CA ALA A 70 -10.64 -7.99 -24.16
C ALA A 70 -9.58 -8.40 -23.11
N PHE A 71 -9.23 -9.68 -22.98
CA PHE A 71 -8.26 -10.17 -21.99
C PHE A 71 -7.06 -10.89 -22.63
N ASN A 72 -6.75 -10.58 -23.89
CA ASN A 72 -5.54 -11.10 -24.53
C ASN A 72 -4.28 -10.42 -23.98
N ASP A 73 -3.12 -11.04 -24.18
CA ASP A 73 -1.82 -10.41 -23.91
C ASP A 73 -1.67 -9.91 -22.47
N LEU A 74 -2.08 -10.76 -21.50
CA LEU A 74 -1.90 -10.48 -20.08
C LEU A 74 -0.41 -10.31 -19.75
N GLU A 75 -0.06 -9.09 -19.38
CA GLU A 75 1.31 -8.70 -19.03
C GLU A 75 1.35 -8.10 -17.62
N THR A 76 2.45 -8.36 -16.92
CA THR A 76 2.74 -7.67 -15.65
C THR A 76 3.35 -6.33 -15.97
N GLN A 77 2.68 -5.24 -15.59
CA GLN A 77 3.13 -3.88 -15.87
C GLN A 77 4.04 -3.33 -14.77
N GLY A 78 3.81 -3.71 -13.51
CA GLY A 78 4.65 -3.24 -12.43
C GLY A 78 4.20 -3.73 -11.07
N ASN A 79 5.08 -3.53 -10.09
CA ASN A 79 4.77 -3.71 -8.68
C ASN A 79 5.28 -2.50 -7.92
N GLU A 80 4.45 -1.89 -7.08
CA GLU A 80 4.83 -0.78 -6.22
C GLU A 80 4.84 -1.23 -4.77
N TYR A 81 5.92 -0.89 -4.05
CA TYR A 81 6.06 -1.17 -2.63
C TYR A 81 6.23 0.15 -1.89
N THR A 82 5.35 0.38 -0.91
CA THR A 82 5.36 1.59 -0.08
C THR A 82 5.64 1.23 1.36
N ILE A 83 6.56 1.95 1.99
CA ILE A 83 6.76 1.96 3.44
C ILE A 83 6.53 3.39 3.93
N SER A 84 5.87 3.56 5.06
CA SER A 84 5.51 4.89 5.54
C SER A 84 5.42 4.94 7.06
N TYR A 85 5.57 6.15 7.61
CA TYR A 85 5.37 6.40 9.03
C TYR A 85 4.39 7.55 9.23
N GLN A 86 3.37 7.35 10.04
CA GLN A 86 2.33 8.34 10.30
C GLN A 86 2.37 8.80 11.76
N PHE A 87 2.45 10.11 11.97
CA PHE A 87 2.37 10.70 13.30
C PHE A 87 1.50 11.96 13.29
N LYS A 88 1.03 12.37 14.48
CA LYS A 88 0.15 13.53 14.65
C LYS A 88 0.82 14.61 15.47
N THR A 89 0.62 15.86 15.07
CA THR A 89 1.02 17.05 15.82
C THR A 89 -0.19 17.98 15.92
N GLY A 90 -0.88 17.96 17.06
CA GLY A 90 -2.21 18.56 17.20
C GLY A 90 -3.20 17.91 16.23
N ASP A 91 -3.94 18.73 15.48
CA ASP A 91 -4.89 18.27 14.46
C ASP A 91 -4.23 17.93 13.11
N VAL A 92 -2.92 18.09 12.98
CA VAL A 92 -2.20 17.82 11.74
C VAL A 92 -1.67 16.39 11.74
N VAL A 93 -1.92 15.69 10.63
CA VAL A 93 -1.41 14.33 10.38
C VAL A 93 -0.29 14.40 9.35
N TRP A 94 0.90 13.92 9.74
CA TRP A 94 2.07 13.82 8.90
C TRP A 94 2.28 12.37 8.46
N GLN A 95 2.54 12.16 7.17
CA GLN A 95 2.88 10.85 6.63
C GLN A 95 3.97 10.99 5.56
N PRO A 96 5.26 10.92 5.95
CA PRO A 96 6.34 10.62 5.02
C PRO A 96 6.19 9.20 4.46
N ASP A 97 6.20 9.12 3.13
CA ASP A 97 6.18 7.87 2.37
C ASP A 97 7.55 7.63 1.71
N PHE A 98 8.00 6.38 1.77
CA PHE A 98 9.20 5.87 1.13
C PHE A 98 8.77 4.80 0.13
N PHE A 99 9.00 5.07 -1.16
CA PHE A 99 8.77 4.12 -2.23
C PHE A 99 10.09 3.41 -2.53
N TYR A 100 10.08 2.07 -2.58
CA TYR A 100 11.25 1.32 -3.02
C TYR A 100 10.88 0.48 -4.25
N LEU A 101 11.63 0.73 -5.32
CA LEU A 101 11.63 0.16 -6.68
C LEU A 101 10.85 1.00 -7.71
N GLU A 102 11.62 1.40 -8.74
CA GLU A 102 11.35 2.37 -9.82
C GLU A 102 11.25 3.86 -9.42
N SER A 103 12.32 4.34 -8.76
CA SER A 103 12.86 5.71 -8.86
C SER A 103 11.92 6.91 -8.65
N LEU A 104 11.04 6.89 -7.64
CA LEU A 104 10.22 8.06 -7.29
C LEU A 104 10.66 8.79 -6.00
N PRO A 105 10.51 10.13 -5.97
CA PRO A 105 10.86 10.97 -4.82
C PRO A 105 10.07 10.68 -3.54
N ILE A 106 10.66 11.03 -2.39
CA ILE A 106 9.97 11.07 -1.10
C ILE A 106 8.74 11.98 -1.20
N MET A 107 7.57 11.43 -0.88
CA MET A 107 6.31 12.19 -0.80
C MET A 107 5.95 12.41 0.66
N ILE A 108 5.73 13.67 1.04
CA ILE A 108 5.26 14.02 2.38
C ILE A 108 3.79 14.43 2.23
N ILE A 109 2.89 13.62 2.79
CA ILE A 109 1.47 13.95 2.83
C ILE A 109 1.15 14.67 4.14
N VAL A 110 0.57 15.86 4.03
CA VAL A 110 0.06 16.63 5.16
C VAL A 110 -1.46 16.67 5.08
N ARG A 111 -2.12 16.07 6.07
CA ARG A 111 -3.59 16.04 6.17
C ARG A 111 -4.05 16.90 7.34
N ARG A 112 -4.94 17.84 7.06
CA ARG A 112 -5.70 18.61 8.04
C ARG A 112 -7.17 18.22 7.93
N PRO A 113 -7.88 17.95 9.04
CA PRO A 113 -9.28 17.51 9.00
C PRO A 113 -10.23 18.59 8.43
N ASP A 114 -9.83 19.86 8.48
CA ASP A 114 -10.59 21.02 8.02
C ASP A 114 -10.21 21.52 6.61
N LYS A 115 -9.19 20.93 5.96
CA LYS A 115 -8.68 21.40 4.66
C LYS A 115 -8.43 20.28 3.67
N ALA A 116 -8.59 20.59 2.39
CA ALA A 116 -8.26 19.66 1.30
C ALA A 116 -6.81 19.13 1.44
N LEU A 117 -6.64 17.86 1.10
CA LEU A 117 -5.39 17.13 1.20
C LEU A 117 -4.26 17.88 0.47
N THR A 118 -3.19 18.24 1.18
CA THR A 118 -2.04 18.92 0.59
C THR A 118 -0.86 17.96 0.56
N ALA A 119 -0.52 17.46 -0.63
CA ALA A 119 0.67 16.64 -0.84
C ALA A 119 1.87 17.54 -1.19
N ILE A 120 3.00 17.38 -0.50
CA ILE A 120 4.26 18.06 -0.81
C ILE A 120 5.22 17.01 -1.36
N ARG A 121 5.56 17.12 -2.65
CA ARG A 121 6.52 16.23 -3.33
C ARG A 121 7.92 16.84 -3.23
N GLN A 122 8.84 16.19 -2.52
CA GLN A 122 10.26 16.59 -2.55
C GLN A 122 10.92 15.95 -3.77
N ARG A 123 11.12 16.69 -4.87
CA ARG A 123 11.87 16.17 -6.03
C ARG A 123 13.25 15.67 -5.57
N GLY A 124 13.52 14.39 -5.77
CA GLY A 124 14.84 13.82 -5.58
C GLY A 124 15.81 14.52 -6.51
N ALA A 125 16.97 14.90 -5.98
CA ALA A 125 18.06 15.44 -6.78
C ALA A 125 18.40 14.41 -7.87
N THR A 126 18.28 14.83 -9.13
CA THR A 126 18.88 14.14 -10.27
C THR A 126 20.36 13.91 -10.00
N GLU A 127 20.77 12.65 -10.01
CA GLU A 127 22.17 12.26 -10.21
C GLU A 127 22.71 12.95 -11.48
N LYS A 128 23.95 13.44 -11.38
CA LYS A 128 24.76 13.88 -12.51
C LYS A 128 25.44 12.70 -13.17
#